data_AF-A0A4P6ZX46-F1
#
_entry.id   AF-A0A4P6ZX46-F1
#
_cell.length_a   1.000
_cell.length_b   1.000
_cell.length_c   1.000
_cell.angle_alpha   90.00
_cell.angle_beta   90.00
_cell.angle_gamma   90.00
#
_symmetry.space_group_name_H-M   'P 1'
#
loop_
_entity.id
_entity.type
_entity.pdbx_description
1 polymer ?
#
loop_
_entity_poly.entity_id
_entity_poly.type
_entity_poly.pdbx_seq_one_letter_code
_entity_poly.pdbx_strand_id
1 'polypeptide(L)'
;MNAYDEYMKEIVKPMRAELVSVGFKELTNAEMVSEHMTQATGTSLIMINSVCGCAAGLARPAVAQALTEVTNKPEHIVTVFAGQDQEATYQMRAFFEEVPPSSPSIAIVKDGKLAYFIPREQIEGFSMEHIKEHLVTVLNQVTAS
;
A
#
# COMPACT_ATOMS: atom_id res chain seq x y z
N MET A 1 -19.52 -3.19 19.24
CA MET A 1 -18.75 -4.08 18.35
C MET A 1 -19.34 -5.46 18.51
N ASN A 2 -19.73 -6.11 17.42
CA ASN A 2 -20.35 -7.44 17.51
C ASN A 2 -19.27 -8.54 17.45
N ALA A 3 -19.63 -9.79 17.77
CA ALA A 3 -18.69 -10.91 17.80
C ALA A 3 -18.04 -11.21 16.43
N TYR A 4 -18.71 -10.86 15.33
CA TYR A 4 -18.16 -10.99 13.98
C TYR A 4 -17.04 -9.97 13.76
N ASP A 5 -17.20 -8.73 14.22
CA ASP A 5 -16.17 -7.69 14.12
C ASP A 5 -14.91 -8.07 14.92
N GLU A 6 -15.07 -8.62 16.13
CA GLU A 6 -13.95 -9.11 16.95
C GLU A 6 -13.23 -10.28 16.30
N TYR A 7 -13.98 -11.24 15.74
CA TYR A 7 -13.42 -12.35 14.99
C TYR A 7 -12.60 -11.87 13.78
N MET A 8 -13.17 -10.96 12.99
CA MET A 8 -12.48 -10.41 11.81
C MET A 8 -11.19 -9.66 12.19
N LYS A 9 -11.20 -8.92 13.32
CA LYS A 9 -9.98 -8.25 13.83
C LYS A 9 -8.84 -9.22 14.08
N GLU A 10 -9.11 -10.35 14.71
CA GLU A 10 -8.07 -11.36 14.96
C GLU A 10 -7.60 -12.04 13.66
N ILE A 11 -8.50 -12.27 12.70
CA ILE A 11 -8.16 -12.87 11.40
C ILE A 11 -7.23 -11.98 10.57
N VAL A 12 -7.44 -10.66 10.57
CA VAL A 12 -6.65 -9.73 9.73
C VAL A 12 -5.37 -9.24 10.41
N LYS A 13 -5.22 -9.44 11.72
CA LYS A 13 -4.03 -9.11 12.50
C LYS A 13 -2.71 -9.62 11.88
N PRO A 14 -2.58 -10.90 11.45
CA PRO A 14 -1.35 -11.35 10.77
C PRO A 14 -1.12 -10.63 9.43
N MET A 15 -2.17 -10.32 8.68
CA MET A 15 -2.07 -9.63 7.39
C MET A 15 -1.59 -8.18 7.53
N ARG A 16 -1.90 -7.53 8.66
CA ARG A 16 -1.34 -6.23 9.06
C ARG A 16 0.13 -6.38 9.48
N ALA A 17 0.41 -7.37 10.33
CA ALA A 17 1.75 -7.61 10.86
C ALA A 17 2.80 -7.85 9.75
N GLU A 18 2.43 -8.50 8.64
CA GLU A 18 3.31 -8.67 7.47
C GLU A 18 3.87 -7.34 6.95
N LEU A 19 3.07 -6.27 6.90
CA LEU A 19 3.52 -4.94 6.46
C LEU A 19 4.16 -4.13 7.59
N VAL A 20 3.56 -4.16 8.79
CA VAL A 20 4.07 -3.41 9.96
C VAL A 20 5.47 -3.89 10.36
N SER A 21 5.73 -5.20 10.30
CA SER A 21 7.04 -5.79 10.61
C SER A 21 8.17 -5.33 9.69
N VAL A 22 7.84 -4.88 8.47
CA VAL A 22 8.81 -4.31 7.51
C VAL A 22 8.75 -2.77 7.48
N GLY A 23 8.09 -2.15 8.47
CA GLY A 23 8.14 -0.73 8.75
C GLY A 23 6.96 0.10 8.24
N PHE A 24 5.95 -0.50 7.61
CA PHE A 24 4.77 0.26 7.17
C PHE A 24 4.01 0.84 8.36
N LYS A 25 3.65 2.12 8.27
CA LYS A 25 2.70 2.75 9.19
C LYS A 25 1.27 2.53 8.69
N GLU A 26 0.41 2.02 9.57
CA GLU A 26 -1.02 1.86 9.26
C GLU A 26 -1.75 3.21 9.38
N LEU A 27 -2.55 3.54 8.36
CA LEU A 27 -3.47 4.67 8.37
C LEU A 27 -4.89 4.09 8.45
N THR A 28 -5.47 4.09 9.64
CA THR A 28 -6.70 3.31 9.93
C THR A 28 -7.98 4.12 9.89
N ASN A 29 -7.89 5.45 9.70
CA ASN A 29 -9.04 6.33 9.52
C ASN A 29 -8.76 7.42 8.47
N ALA A 30 -9.81 8.13 8.05
CA ALA A 30 -9.72 9.16 7.02
C ALA A 30 -8.86 10.38 7.43
N GLU A 31 -8.83 10.72 8.72
CA GLU A 31 -8.02 11.84 9.23
C GLU A 31 -6.52 11.54 9.05
N MET A 32 -6.05 10.38 9.50
CA MET A 32 -4.65 9.94 9.34
C MET A 32 -4.23 9.90 7.87
N VAL A 33 -5.14 9.52 6.97
CA VAL A 33 -4.88 9.54 5.53
C VAL A 33 -4.76 10.97 5.02
N SER A 34 -5.71 11.84 5.37
CA SER A 34 -5.71 13.24 4.93
C SER A 34 -4.48 13.99 5.44
N GLU A 35 -4.12 13.79 6.71
CA GLU A 35 -2.91 14.34 7.31
C GLU A 35 -1.67 13.87 6.55
N HIS A 36 -1.53 12.56 6.32
CA HIS A 36 -0.38 12.04 5.58
C HIS A 36 -0.30 12.62 4.18
N MET A 37 -1.39 12.58 3.40
CA MET A 37 -1.40 13.02 2.01
C MET A 37 -1.19 14.53 1.83
N THR A 38 -1.54 15.35 2.84
CA THR A 38 -1.41 16.80 2.76
C THR A 38 -0.13 17.35 3.39
N GLN A 39 0.46 16.63 4.36
CA GLN A 39 1.61 17.11 5.13
C GLN A 39 2.92 16.40 4.78
N ALA A 40 2.87 15.16 4.30
CA ALA A 40 4.07 14.42 3.94
C ALA A 40 4.74 15.05 2.70
N THR A 41 6.05 15.26 2.80
CA THR A 41 6.91 15.74 1.72
C THR A 41 7.81 14.62 1.24
N GLY A 42 8.31 14.70 0.01
CA GLY A 42 9.09 13.63 -0.59
C GLY A 42 8.20 12.47 -1.06
N THR A 43 8.74 11.26 -1.05
CA THR A 43 8.13 10.08 -1.67
C THR A 43 7.47 9.18 -0.63
N SER A 44 6.21 8.83 -0.88
CA SER A 44 5.46 7.87 -0.09
C SER A 44 5.13 6.64 -0.94
N LEU A 45 5.54 5.45 -0.46
CA LEU A 45 5.05 4.18 -0.97
C LEU A 45 3.83 3.76 -0.16
N ILE A 46 2.71 3.61 -0.85
CA ILE A 46 1.40 3.36 -0.25
C ILE A 46 0.92 1.99 -0.70
N MET A 47 0.75 1.08 0.25
CA MET A 47 0.18 -0.24 0.00
C MET A 47 -1.32 -0.23 0.37
N ILE A 48 -2.20 -0.39 -0.61
CA ILE A 48 -3.63 -0.62 -0.39
C ILE A 48 -3.80 -2.13 -0.16
N ASN A 49 -3.73 -2.55 1.10
CA ASN A 49 -3.76 -3.96 1.51
C ASN A 49 -5.16 -4.58 1.33
N SER A 50 -5.23 -5.91 1.34
CA SER A 50 -6.47 -6.67 1.18
C SER A 50 -6.34 -8.05 1.83
N VAL A 51 -7.48 -8.69 2.11
CA VAL A 51 -7.54 -10.10 2.54
C VAL A 51 -7.37 -11.10 1.39
N CYS A 52 -7.35 -10.67 0.12
CA CYS A 52 -7.26 -11.60 -1.02
C CYS A 52 -5.96 -12.42 -1.01
N GLY A 53 -6.00 -13.61 -1.60
CA GLY A 53 -4.80 -14.45 -1.78
C GLY A 53 -3.71 -13.77 -2.59
N CYS A 54 -4.08 -12.93 -3.56
CA CYS A 54 -3.14 -12.08 -4.32
C CYS A 54 -2.32 -11.12 -3.44
N ALA A 55 -2.90 -10.60 -2.35
CA ALA A 55 -2.20 -9.71 -1.43
C ALA A 55 -1.17 -10.51 -0.61
N ALA A 56 -1.57 -11.69 -0.13
CA ALA A 56 -0.73 -12.56 0.67
C ALA A 56 0.42 -13.19 -0.12
N GLY A 57 0.14 -13.73 -1.31
CA GLY A 57 1.14 -14.47 -2.09
C GLY A 57 2.04 -13.58 -2.96
N LEU A 58 1.59 -12.35 -3.29
CA LEU A 58 2.26 -11.51 -4.29
C LEU A 58 2.56 -10.12 -3.75
N ALA A 59 1.53 -9.32 -3.43
CA ALA A 59 1.75 -7.90 -3.21
C ALA A 59 2.55 -7.57 -1.94
N ARG A 60 2.16 -8.12 -0.77
CA ARG A 60 2.87 -7.91 0.49
C ARG A 60 4.33 -8.41 0.46
N PRO A 61 4.63 -9.64 -0.01
CA PRO A 61 6.02 -10.07 -0.13
C PRO A 61 6.80 -9.25 -1.15
N ALA A 62 6.20 -8.84 -2.28
CA ALA A 62 6.88 -8.03 -3.29
C ALA A 62 7.28 -6.64 -2.75
N VAL A 63 6.37 -5.92 -2.05
CA VAL A 63 6.72 -4.62 -1.45
C VAL A 63 7.78 -4.76 -0.36
N ALA A 64 7.71 -5.82 0.45
CA ALA A 64 8.69 -6.08 1.50
C ALA A 64 10.09 -6.32 0.91
N GLN A 65 10.20 -7.14 -0.14
CA GLN A 65 11.48 -7.41 -0.79
C GLN A 65 12.00 -6.21 -1.58
N ALA A 66 11.13 -5.49 -2.30
CA ALA A 66 11.52 -4.30 -3.05
C ALA A 66 12.16 -3.23 -2.15
N LEU A 67 11.66 -3.05 -0.92
CA LEU A 67 12.23 -2.11 0.06
C LEU A 67 13.64 -2.50 0.55
N THR A 68 14.05 -3.77 0.37
CA THR A 68 15.41 -4.23 0.68
C THR A 68 16.38 -4.07 -0.50
N GLU A 69 15.86 -4.01 -1.73
CA GLU A 69 16.66 -3.96 -2.97
C GLU A 69 16.75 -2.56 -3.59
N VAL A 70 15.77 -1.69 -3.32
CA VAL A 70 15.75 -0.32 -3.83
C VAL A 70 16.95 0.47 -3.31
N THR A 71 17.60 1.23 -4.20
CA THR A 71 18.78 2.04 -3.86
C THR A 71 18.36 3.31 -3.12
N ASN A 72 17.31 3.96 -3.61
CA ASN A 72 16.73 5.17 -3.03
C ASN A 72 15.40 4.80 -2.35
N LYS A 73 15.40 4.77 -1.02
CA LYS A 73 14.20 4.41 -0.26
C LYS A 73 13.19 5.56 -0.27
N PRO A 74 11.89 5.27 -0.36
CA PRO A 74 10.87 6.29 -0.10
C PRO A 74 10.99 6.78 1.35
N GLU A 75 10.75 8.07 1.56
CA GLU A 75 10.77 8.72 2.88
C GLU A 75 9.65 8.20 3.79
N HIS A 76 8.55 7.75 3.18
CA HIS A 76 7.40 7.21 3.89
C HIS A 76 6.93 5.89 3.29
N ILE A 77 6.61 4.94 4.17
CA ILE A 77 5.94 3.69 3.82
C ILE A 77 4.67 3.58 4.66
N VAL A 78 3.51 3.58 4.00
CA VAL A 78 2.20 3.59 4.69
C VAL A 78 1.23 2.61 4.06
N THR A 79 0.24 2.16 4.82
CA THR A 79 -0.77 1.22 4.33
C THR A 79 -2.16 1.55 4.84
N VAL A 80 -3.15 1.32 3.98
CA VAL A 80 -4.58 1.28 4.32
C VAL A 80 -5.10 -0.13 4.02
N PHE A 81 -6.11 -0.59 4.76
CA PHE A 81 -6.61 -1.96 4.62
C PHE A 81 -8.00 -2.02 3.98
N ALA A 82 -8.06 -2.33 2.68
CA ALA A 82 -9.31 -2.39 1.93
C ALA A 82 -10.27 -3.44 2.50
N GLY A 83 -11.51 -3.03 2.75
CA GLY A 83 -12.57 -3.86 3.33
C GLY A 83 -12.52 -3.98 4.86
N GLN A 84 -11.45 -3.52 5.52
CA GLN A 84 -11.36 -3.48 6.99
C GLN A 84 -11.40 -2.04 7.49
N ASP A 85 -10.53 -1.17 6.97
CA ASP A 85 -10.49 0.25 7.29
C ASP A 85 -11.15 1.03 6.14
N GLN A 86 -12.48 0.91 6.05
CA GLN A 86 -13.25 1.39 4.88
C GLN A 86 -13.09 2.90 4.66
N GLU A 87 -13.22 3.70 5.71
CA GLU A 87 -13.08 5.16 5.63
C GLU A 87 -11.67 5.59 5.21
N ALA A 88 -10.64 4.96 5.78
CA ALA A 88 -9.25 5.22 5.39
C ALA A 88 -9.00 4.85 3.93
N THR A 89 -9.50 3.70 3.49
CA THR A 89 -9.31 3.24 2.10
C THR A 89 -10.06 4.13 1.12
N TYR A 90 -11.29 4.53 1.45
CA TYR A 90 -12.06 5.47 0.64
C TYR A 90 -11.35 6.82 0.52
N GLN A 91 -10.90 7.36 1.64
CA GLN A 91 -10.18 8.63 1.66
C GLN A 91 -8.87 8.55 0.87
N MET A 92 -8.14 7.45 0.97
CA MET A 92 -6.90 7.26 0.21
C MET A 92 -7.16 7.25 -1.30
N ARG A 93 -8.23 6.57 -1.74
CA ARG A 93 -8.63 6.51 -3.15
C ARG A 93 -9.10 7.86 -3.69
N ALA A 94 -9.63 8.74 -2.85
CA ALA A 94 -10.02 10.10 -3.25
C ALA A 94 -8.81 10.96 -3.70
N PHE A 95 -7.58 10.60 -3.32
CA PHE A 95 -6.38 11.25 -3.87
C PHE A 95 -5.96 10.70 -5.25
N PHE A 96 -6.62 9.63 -5.72
CA PHE A 96 -6.31 8.90 -6.95
C PHE A 96 -7.54 8.81 -7.89
N GLU A 97 -8.35 9.87 -8.00
CA GLU A 97 -9.68 9.84 -8.65
C GLU A 97 -9.68 9.33 -10.10
N GLU A 98 -8.60 9.52 -10.84
CA GLU A 98 -8.46 9.05 -12.23
C GLU A 98 -8.16 7.54 -12.33
N VAL A 99 -7.89 6.88 -11.21
CA VAL A 99 -7.52 5.47 -11.14
C VAL A 99 -8.71 4.64 -10.67
N PRO A 100 -9.17 3.65 -11.46
CA PRO A 100 -10.19 2.72 -11.02
C PRO A 100 -9.81 2.02 -9.70
N PRO A 101 -10.71 1.95 -8.71
CA PRO A 101 -10.39 1.38 -7.42
C PRO A 101 -10.18 -0.14 -7.50
N SER A 102 -9.01 -0.60 -7.11
CA SER A 102 -8.68 -2.03 -7.00
C SER A 102 -8.05 -2.35 -5.63
N SER A 103 -7.98 -3.64 -5.28
CA SER A 103 -7.20 -4.11 -4.11
C SER A 103 -6.78 -5.58 -4.26
N PRO A 104 -5.52 -5.95 -3.98
CA PRO A 104 -4.42 -5.08 -3.59
C PRO A 104 -4.02 -4.13 -4.73
N SER A 105 -3.42 -3.02 -4.36
CA SER A 105 -2.80 -2.07 -5.29
C SER A 105 -1.73 -1.27 -4.56
N ILE A 106 -0.81 -0.69 -5.33
CA ILE A 106 0.34 0.04 -4.82
C ILE A 106 0.35 1.41 -5.47
N ALA A 107 0.46 2.47 -4.67
CA ALA A 107 0.64 3.83 -5.15
C ALA A 107 2.01 4.36 -4.71
N ILE A 108 2.63 5.15 -5.57
CA ILE A 108 3.81 5.94 -5.25
C ILE A 108 3.39 7.40 -5.40
N VAL A 109 3.49 8.14 -4.30
CA VAL A 109 3.12 9.54 -4.20
C VAL A 109 4.39 10.36 -4.00
N LYS A 110 4.49 11.51 -4.67
CA LYS A 110 5.55 12.49 -4.46
C LYS A 110 4.94 13.85 -4.17
N ASP A 111 5.29 14.42 -3.03
CA ASP A 111 4.79 15.74 -2.57
C ASP A 111 3.26 15.86 -2.66
N GLY A 112 2.55 14.86 -2.12
CA GLY A 112 1.09 14.79 -2.09
C GLY A 112 0.41 14.47 -3.42
N LYS A 113 1.17 14.27 -4.52
CA LYS A 113 0.63 13.94 -5.85
C LYS A 113 0.96 12.50 -6.25
N LEU A 114 0.01 11.83 -6.89
CA LEU A 114 0.23 10.50 -7.46
C LEU A 114 1.31 10.57 -8.56
N ALA A 115 2.41 9.85 -8.35
CA ALA A 115 3.50 9.73 -9.31
C ALA A 115 3.43 8.43 -10.11
N TYR A 116 2.99 7.33 -9.48
CA TYR A 116 2.80 6.04 -10.13
C TYR A 116 1.77 5.18 -9.42
N PHE A 117 1.12 4.28 -10.15
CA PHE A 117 0.13 3.36 -9.60
C PHE A 117 0.23 1.97 -10.24
N ILE A 118 0.22 0.92 -9.42
CA ILE A 118 0.14 -0.48 -9.83
C ILE A 118 -1.24 -1.01 -9.41
N PRO A 119 -2.18 -1.17 -10.35
CA PRO A 119 -3.50 -1.69 -10.06
C PRO A 119 -3.47 -3.21 -9.88
N ARG A 120 -4.59 -3.79 -9.42
CA ARG A 120 -4.67 -5.22 -9.11
C ARG A 120 -4.37 -6.07 -10.33
N GLU A 121 -4.77 -5.64 -11.50
CA GLU A 121 -4.61 -6.34 -12.78
C GLU A 121 -3.15 -6.47 -13.20
N GLN A 122 -2.24 -5.69 -12.59
CA GLN A 122 -0.78 -5.80 -12.76
C GLN A 122 -0.10 -6.55 -11.60
N ILE A 123 -0.88 -7.06 -10.65
CA ILE A 123 -0.44 -7.89 -9.52
C ILE A 123 -0.97 -9.31 -9.71
N GLU A 124 -2.26 -9.46 -9.93
CA GLU A 124 -2.94 -10.73 -10.12
C GLU A 124 -2.49 -11.40 -11.42
N GLY A 125 -2.07 -12.67 -11.33
CA GLY A 125 -1.56 -13.43 -12.48
C GLY A 125 -0.07 -13.20 -12.79
N PHE A 126 0.61 -12.30 -12.07
CA PHE A 126 2.05 -12.08 -12.21
C PHE A 126 2.84 -12.89 -11.17
N SER A 127 4.13 -13.11 -11.44
CA SER A 127 5.03 -13.67 -10.44
C SER A 127 5.42 -12.60 -9.42
N MET A 128 5.70 -13.04 -8.19
CA MET A 128 6.17 -12.13 -7.13
C MET A 128 7.45 -11.38 -7.56
N GLU A 129 8.39 -12.08 -8.20
CA GLU A 129 9.64 -11.50 -8.70
C GLU A 129 9.38 -10.38 -9.72
N HIS A 130 8.45 -10.57 -10.65
CA HIS A 130 8.10 -9.55 -11.64
C HIS A 130 7.56 -8.28 -10.96
N ILE A 131 6.67 -8.43 -9.99
CA ILE A 131 6.08 -7.29 -9.26
C ILE A 131 7.16 -6.57 -8.46
N LYS A 132 8.08 -7.31 -7.82
CA LYS A 132 9.21 -6.77 -7.08
C LYS A 132 10.15 -5.97 -7.99
N GLU A 133 10.60 -6.56 -9.10
CA GLU A 133 11.50 -5.91 -10.07
C GLU A 133 10.88 -4.63 -10.67
N HIS A 134 9.59 -4.71 -11.02
CA HIS A 134 8.81 -3.57 -11.49
C HIS A 134 8.79 -2.46 -10.43
N LEU A 135 8.48 -2.80 -9.18
CA LEU A 135 8.41 -1.84 -8.09
C LEU A 135 9.77 -1.21 -7.77
N VAL A 136 10.86 -1.99 -7.73
CA VAL A 136 12.24 -1.49 -7.53
C VAL A 136 12.61 -0.49 -8.62
N THR A 137 12.28 -0.82 -9.88
CA THR A 137 12.57 0.03 -11.04
C THR A 137 11.86 1.39 -10.90
N VAL A 138 10.55 1.36 -10.64
CA VAL A 138 9.75 2.59 -10.56
C VAL A 138 10.12 3.40 -9.32
N LEU A 139 10.35 2.77 -8.16
CA LEU A 139 10.75 3.49 -6.96
C LEU A 139 12.07 4.24 -7.18
N ASN A 140 13.09 3.58 -7.74
CA ASN A 140 14.36 4.24 -8.06
C ASN A 140 14.18 5.41 -9.03
N GLN A 141 13.27 5.31 -10.01
CA GLN A 141 12.97 6.41 -10.93
C GLN A 141 12.31 7.61 -10.22
N VAL A 142 11.32 7.37 -9.37
CA VAL A 142 10.56 8.45 -8.69
C VAL A 142 11.39 9.14 -7.60
N THR A 143 12.24 8.39 -6.91
CA THR A 143 13.05 8.87 -5.77
C THR A 143 14.39 9.47 -6.19
N ALA A 144 14.86 9.28 -7.42
CA ALA A 144 16.14 9.81 -7.89
C ALA A 144 16.14 11.32 -8.22
N SER A 145 15.02 12.03 -8.02
CA SER A 145 14.87 13.47 -8.35
C SER A 145 14.69 14.34 -7.13
#